data_AF-A0A2S9YCC6-F1
#
_entry.id   AF-A0A2S9YCC6-F1
#
_cell.length_a   1.000
_cell.length_b   1.000
_cell.length_c   1.000
_cell.angle_alpha   90.00
_cell.angle_beta   90.00
_cell.angle_gamma   90.00
#
_symmetry.space_group_name_H-M   'P 1'
#
loop_
_entity.id
_entity.type
_entity.pdbx_description
1 polymer ?
#
loop_
_entity_poly.entity_id
_entity_poly.type
_entity_poly.pdbx_seq_one_letter_code
_entity_poly.pdbx_strand_id
1 'polypeptide(L)'
;MKRILAISTLLLIPNSGLAEAPDLCAEVYLDADGSVATDDDGTTVSRFCEPTGPTPPVWAQDICCELDRDDARCVPPDANGRCRSGFTMWCEYGELIDGRVACYQPFDDACDAGYCQATFVPPAEAGGALLCCNGPCVGFDPKHPMCDGELYYCWAPYQHQSGVVECYGGEPF
;
A
#
# COMPACT_ATOMS: atom_id res chain seq x y z
N MET A 1 17.39 68.00 13.81
CA MET A 1 16.54 67.40 12.75
C MET A 1 17.44 66.45 11.98
N LYS A 2 17.16 65.17 11.68
CA LYS A 2 15.90 64.52 11.32
C LYS A 2 16.14 62.99 11.26
N ARG A 3 15.26 62.24 11.94
CA ARG A 3 14.74 60.89 11.65
C ARG A 3 15.69 59.68 11.66
N ILE A 4 15.69 58.98 12.80
CA ILE A 4 15.97 57.55 12.92
C ILE A 4 14.71 56.80 12.43
N LEU A 5 14.83 56.03 11.34
CA LEU A 5 13.80 55.06 10.93
C LEU A 5 14.00 53.78 11.74
N ALA A 6 13.07 53.51 12.66
CA ALA A 6 12.92 52.20 13.26
C ALA A 6 12.14 51.31 12.28
N ILE A 7 12.85 50.41 11.60
CA ILE A 7 12.23 49.35 10.80
C ILE A 7 11.81 48.27 11.80
N SER A 8 10.51 48.21 12.06
CA SER A 8 9.89 47.15 12.84
C SER A 8 9.86 45.89 11.98
N THR A 9 10.78 44.97 12.27
CA THR A 9 10.81 43.64 11.66
C THR A 9 9.67 42.82 12.25
N LEU A 10 8.54 42.78 11.55
CA LEU A 10 7.48 41.82 11.82
C LEU A 10 8.03 40.43 11.48
N LEU A 11 8.40 39.64 12.49
CA LEU A 11 8.66 38.21 12.30
C LEU A 11 7.34 37.52 11.93
N LEU A 12 7.23 37.10 10.68
CA LEU A 12 6.29 36.06 10.26
C LEU A 12 6.80 34.75 10.86
N ILE A 13 6.17 34.31 11.95
CA ILE A 13 6.32 32.93 12.46
C ILE A 13 5.60 32.04 11.43
N PRO A 14 6.26 31.11 10.74
CA PRO A 14 5.54 30.08 10.00
C PRO A 14 4.73 29.29 11.03
N ASN A 15 3.41 29.25 10.85
CA ASN A 15 2.54 28.33 11.57
C ASN A 15 3.18 26.94 11.49
N SER A 16 3.63 26.42 12.63
CA SER A 16 3.91 25.01 12.79
C SER A 16 2.56 24.30 12.73
N GLY A 17 2.01 24.14 11.53
CA GLY A 17 1.06 23.07 11.29
C GLY A 17 1.73 21.80 11.77
N LEU A 18 1.07 21.06 12.65
CA LEU A 18 1.49 19.70 12.98
C LEU A 18 1.68 19.01 11.64
N ALA A 19 2.94 18.70 11.29
CA ALA A 19 3.21 17.97 10.06
C ALA A 19 2.48 16.64 10.19
N GLU A 20 1.55 16.38 9.27
CA GLU A 20 0.86 15.12 9.18
C GLU A 20 1.92 14.02 9.03
N ALA A 21 1.71 12.88 9.70
CA ALA A 21 2.65 11.78 9.59
C ALA A 21 2.73 11.35 8.11
N PRO A 22 3.92 11.02 7.59
CA PRO A 22 4.03 10.50 6.23
C PRO A 22 3.26 9.20 6.09
N ASP A 23 2.56 9.03 4.97
CA ASP A 23 1.84 7.79 4.66
C ASP A 23 2.83 6.64 4.40
N LEU A 24 2.63 5.52 5.10
CA LEU A 24 3.44 4.31 4.89
C LEU A 24 3.29 3.75 3.48
N CYS A 25 2.07 3.81 2.93
CA CYS A 25 1.78 3.21 1.63
C CYS A 25 2.23 4.07 0.44
N ALA A 26 2.65 5.32 0.68
CA ALA A 26 3.07 6.25 -0.37
C ALA A 26 4.47 5.96 -0.96
N GLU A 27 5.28 5.13 -0.32
CA GLU A 27 6.56 4.69 -0.89
C GLU A 27 6.31 3.60 -1.92
N VAL A 28 6.64 3.87 -3.19
CA VAL A 28 6.31 3.02 -4.34
C VAL A 28 7.52 2.28 -4.91
N TYR A 29 7.28 1.19 -5.63
CA TYR A 29 8.34 0.54 -6.41
C TYR A 29 8.81 1.44 -7.56
N LEU A 30 10.11 1.36 -7.85
CA LEU A 30 10.74 2.06 -8.96
C LEU A 30 11.24 1.05 -9.99
N ASP A 31 11.16 1.39 -11.27
CA ASP A 31 11.74 0.59 -12.35
C ASP A 31 13.26 0.77 -12.44
N ALA A 32 13.93 -0.01 -13.31
CA ALA A 32 15.36 -0.01 -13.51
C ALA A 32 15.94 1.36 -13.92
N ASP A 33 15.13 2.23 -14.53
CA ASP A 33 15.50 3.59 -14.89
C ASP A 33 15.23 4.64 -13.78
N GLY A 34 14.65 4.20 -12.65
CA GLY A 34 14.30 5.04 -11.51
C GLY A 34 12.95 5.75 -11.62
N SER A 35 12.17 5.48 -12.69
CA SER A 35 10.79 5.96 -12.79
C SER A 35 9.86 5.23 -11.82
N VAL A 36 8.75 5.87 -11.45
CA VAL A 36 7.71 5.24 -10.64
C VAL A 36 7.05 4.15 -11.47
N ALA A 37 7.03 2.94 -10.93
CA ALA A 37 6.35 1.83 -11.57
C ALA A 37 4.84 1.98 -11.43
N THR A 38 4.13 1.95 -12.56
CA THR A 38 2.68 2.02 -12.63
C THR A 38 2.12 0.91 -13.51
N ASP A 39 0.82 0.69 -13.38
CA ASP A 39 0.03 -0.05 -14.36
C ASP A 39 -0.49 0.87 -15.48
N ASP A 40 -1.30 0.33 -16.40
CA ASP A 40 -1.86 1.07 -17.54
C ASP A 40 -2.85 2.18 -17.13
N ASP A 41 -3.44 2.11 -15.93
CA ASP A 41 -4.34 3.12 -15.36
C ASP A 41 -3.61 4.17 -14.51
N GLY A 42 -2.29 4.01 -14.33
CA GLY A 42 -1.47 4.88 -13.50
C GLY A 42 -1.50 4.51 -12.01
N THR A 43 -2.08 3.36 -11.66
CA THR A 43 -2.03 2.80 -10.30
C THR A 43 -0.58 2.45 -9.97
N THR A 44 -0.13 2.81 -8.77
CA THR A 44 1.21 2.48 -8.28
C THR A 44 1.13 1.34 -7.27
N VAL A 45 2.23 0.64 -7.01
CA VAL A 45 2.30 -0.38 -5.97
C VAL A 45 3.26 0.06 -4.87
N SER A 46 2.77 0.01 -3.63
CA SER A 46 3.52 0.31 -2.43
C SER A 46 4.59 -0.74 -2.16
N ARG A 47 5.74 -0.30 -1.64
CA ARG A 47 6.82 -1.16 -1.15
C ARG A 47 6.59 -1.71 0.25
N PHE A 48 5.78 -1.02 1.05
CA PHE A 48 5.66 -1.31 2.48
C PHE A 48 4.26 -1.78 2.89
N CYS A 49 3.25 -1.55 2.07
CA CYS A 49 1.91 -2.04 2.33
C CYS A 49 1.63 -3.32 1.55
N GLU A 50 0.97 -4.27 2.20
CA GLU A 50 0.56 -5.51 1.56
C GLU A 50 -0.61 -5.23 0.61
N PRO A 51 -0.60 -5.78 -0.63
CA PRO A 51 -1.73 -5.66 -1.52
C PRO A 51 -2.94 -6.42 -0.95
N THR A 52 -4.12 -5.86 -1.13
CA THR A 52 -5.39 -6.47 -0.70
C THR A 52 -6.52 -6.12 -1.65
N GLY A 53 -7.69 -6.72 -1.44
CA GLY A 53 -8.90 -6.41 -2.20
C GLY A 53 -9.47 -5.02 -1.92
N PRO A 54 -10.62 -4.67 -2.50
CA PRO A 54 -11.14 -3.30 -2.47
C PRO A 54 -11.71 -2.87 -1.11
N THR A 55 -11.86 -3.80 -0.14
CA THR A 55 -12.54 -3.54 1.14
C THR A 55 -11.72 -3.94 2.38
N PRO A 56 -10.48 -3.44 2.54
CA PRO A 56 -9.66 -3.82 3.70
C PRO A 56 -10.12 -3.18 5.01
N PRO A 57 -9.73 -3.76 6.16
CA PRO A 57 -9.94 -3.14 7.47
C PRO A 57 -9.34 -1.74 7.53
N VAL A 58 -10.08 -0.81 8.12
CA VAL A 58 -9.63 0.58 8.31
C VAL A 58 -8.89 0.70 9.63
N TRP A 59 -7.67 1.24 9.59
CA TRP A 59 -6.89 1.61 10.76
C TRP A 59 -7.02 3.12 11.05
N ALA A 60 -6.83 3.93 10.00
CA ALA A 60 -6.96 5.39 9.94
C ALA A 60 -6.32 6.15 11.11
N GLN A 61 -5.11 5.74 11.49
CA GLN A 61 -4.36 6.30 12.62
C GLN A 61 -2.86 6.21 12.40
N ASP A 62 -2.12 7.02 13.16
CA ASP A 62 -0.67 6.93 13.25
C ASP A 62 -0.22 5.58 13.85
N ILE A 63 0.87 5.06 13.31
CA ILE A 63 1.57 3.86 13.75
C ILE A 63 3.07 4.14 13.88
N CYS A 64 3.76 3.24 14.56
CA CYS A 64 5.19 3.34 14.77
C CYS A 64 5.89 2.28 13.96
N CYS A 65 6.69 2.70 12.98
CA CYS A 65 7.34 1.81 12.04
C CYS A 65 8.86 1.92 12.10
N GLU A 66 9.51 0.76 12.03
CA GLU A 66 10.91 0.62 11.67
C GLU A 66 10.95 0.14 10.21
N LEU A 67 11.46 1.00 9.32
CA LEU A 67 11.57 0.71 7.90
C LEU A 67 12.98 0.24 7.58
N ASP A 68 13.10 -0.84 6.81
CA ASP A 68 14.35 -1.21 6.16
C ASP A 68 14.22 -1.07 4.63
N ARG A 69 15.07 -1.75 3.86
CA ARG A 69 15.01 -1.65 2.39
C ARG A 69 13.78 -2.37 1.84
N ASP A 70 13.37 -3.47 2.43
CA ASP A 70 12.42 -4.41 1.82
C ASP A 70 11.21 -4.70 2.73
N ASP A 71 11.23 -4.22 3.98
CA ASP A 71 10.22 -4.52 5.01
C ASP A 71 9.89 -3.29 5.86
N ALA A 72 8.65 -3.26 6.36
CA ALA A 72 8.14 -2.29 7.31
C ALA A 72 7.60 -3.00 8.54
N ARG A 73 8.23 -2.74 9.69
CA ARG A 73 7.82 -3.36 10.96
C ARG A 73 7.08 -2.36 11.80
N CYS A 74 5.76 -2.48 11.78
CA CYS A 74 4.90 -1.51 12.42
C CYS A 74 4.17 -2.06 13.65
N VAL A 75 3.97 -1.19 14.64
CA VAL A 75 3.24 -1.47 15.88
C VAL A 75 2.36 -0.28 16.25
N PRO A 76 1.32 -0.47 17.09
CA PRO A 76 0.54 0.65 17.61
C PRO A 76 1.43 1.59 18.44
N PRO A 77 1.15 2.90 18.44
CA PRO A 77 1.77 3.83 19.38
C PRO A 77 1.44 3.47 20.83
N ASP A 78 2.20 4.02 21.78
CA ASP A 78 1.85 3.88 23.20
C ASP A 78 0.55 4.62 23.55
N ALA A 79 0.10 4.49 24.81
CA ALA A 79 -1.13 5.13 25.29
C ALA A 79 -1.14 6.67 25.20
N ASN A 80 0.01 7.31 24.92
CA ASN A 80 0.13 8.75 24.70
C ASN A 80 0.33 9.10 23.22
N GLY A 81 0.15 8.15 22.29
CA GLY A 81 0.37 8.36 20.86
C GLY A 81 1.84 8.44 20.46
N ARG A 82 2.76 7.88 21.25
CA ARG A 82 4.21 8.00 21.00
C ARG A 82 4.84 6.71 20.52
N CYS A 83 5.82 6.87 19.64
CA CYS A 83 6.70 5.78 19.23
C CYS A 83 7.82 5.56 20.24
N ARG A 84 7.89 4.33 20.76
CA ARG A 84 9.00 3.90 21.63
C ARG A 84 10.28 3.65 20.83
N SER A 85 10.13 3.25 19.58
CA SER A 85 11.17 3.12 18.56
C SER A 85 10.58 3.41 17.18
N GLY A 86 11.44 3.61 16.19
CA GLY A 86 11.02 3.93 14.82
C GLY A 86 10.52 5.36 14.67
N PHE A 87 9.74 5.57 13.61
CA PHE A 87 9.14 6.86 13.26
C PHE A 87 7.62 6.71 13.16
N THR A 88 6.92 7.82 13.38
CA THR A 88 5.47 7.88 13.18
C THR A 88 5.16 7.87 11.69
N MET A 89 4.29 6.97 11.26
CA MET A 89 3.76 6.85 9.91
C MET A 89 2.23 6.82 9.98
N TRP A 90 1.56 7.32 8.94
CA TRP A 90 0.12 7.15 8.78
C TRP A 90 -0.19 5.80 8.13
N CYS A 91 -1.26 5.14 8.58
CA CYS A 91 -1.78 3.91 8.00
C CYS A 91 -3.29 4.04 7.87
N GLU A 92 -3.76 4.15 6.63
CA GLU A 92 -5.19 4.31 6.33
C GLU A 92 -5.93 2.98 6.51
N TYR A 93 -5.44 1.93 5.83
CA TYR A 93 -5.97 0.58 5.90
C TYR A 93 -4.98 -0.32 6.60
N GLY A 94 -5.45 -1.11 7.56
CA GLY A 94 -4.61 -2.01 8.32
C GLY A 94 -5.33 -2.70 9.46
N GLU A 95 -4.67 -3.72 10.01
CA GLU A 95 -5.18 -4.47 11.15
C GLU A 95 -4.05 -4.92 12.08
N LEU A 96 -4.42 -5.29 13.32
CA LEU A 96 -3.49 -5.77 14.32
C LEU A 96 -3.39 -7.30 14.26
N ILE A 97 -2.26 -7.81 13.79
CA ILE A 97 -1.96 -9.25 13.71
C ILE A 97 -0.77 -9.53 14.61
N ASP A 98 -0.95 -10.40 15.61
CA ASP A 98 0.11 -10.85 16.52
C ASP A 98 0.91 -9.69 17.16
N GLY A 99 0.24 -8.58 17.46
CA GLY A 99 0.83 -7.39 18.09
C GLY A 99 1.57 -6.45 17.12
N ARG A 100 1.50 -6.71 15.81
CA ARG A 100 2.00 -5.83 14.74
C ARG A 100 0.84 -5.26 13.95
N VAL A 101 1.02 -4.06 13.42
CA VAL A 101 0.07 -3.50 12.45
C VAL A 101 0.55 -3.89 11.06
N ALA A 102 -0.26 -4.66 10.34
CA ALA A 102 -0.13 -4.81 8.89
C ALA A 102 -0.91 -3.66 8.24
N CYS A 103 -0.28 -2.94 7.31
CA CYS A 103 -0.96 -1.90 6.54
C CYS A 103 -1.16 -2.39 5.12
N TYR A 104 -2.28 -1.96 4.54
CA TYR A 104 -2.74 -2.47 3.27
C TYR A 104 -2.88 -1.39 2.22
N GLN A 105 -2.62 -1.79 0.98
CA GLN A 105 -2.99 -1.03 -0.19
C GLN A 105 -4.12 -1.77 -0.92
N PRO A 106 -5.33 -1.20 -0.99
CA PRO A 106 -6.44 -1.82 -1.71
C PRO A 106 -6.22 -1.75 -3.23
N PHE A 107 -6.68 -2.79 -3.92
CA PHE A 107 -6.79 -2.88 -5.38
C PHE A 107 -8.16 -3.42 -5.75
N ASP A 108 -8.57 -3.17 -7.00
CA ASP A 108 -9.83 -3.69 -7.53
C ASP A 108 -9.83 -5.22 -7.58
N ASP A 109 -11.02 -5.81 -7.50
CA ASP A 109 -11.20 -7.25 -7.44
C ASP A 109 -11.12 -7.89 -8.84
N ALA A 110 -10.29 -8.93 -8.97
CA ALA A 110 -10.10 -9.64 -10.23
C ALA A 110 -11.38 -10.37 -10.71
N CYS A 111 -12.26 -10.82 -9.80
CA CYS A 111 -13.53 -11.45 -10.18
C CYS A 111 -14.52 -10.44 -10.75
N ASP A 112 -14.60 -9.26 -10.14
CA ASP A 112 -15.45 -8.16 -10.63
C ASP A 112 -15.03 -7.69 -12.03
N ALA A 113 -13.73 -7.77 -12.33
CA ALA A 113 -13.18 -7.53 -13.67
C ALA A 113 -13.33 -8.72 -14.65
N GLY A 114 -13.85 -9.86 -14.19
CA GLY A 114 -14.16 -11.03 -15.04
C GLY A 114 -13.02 -12.04 -15.20
N TYR A 115 -11.99 -12.00 -14.36
CA TYR A 115 -10.86 -12.94 -14.38
C TYR A 115 -11.06 -14.18 -13.49
N CYS A 116 -12.23 -14.32 -12.86
CA CYS A 116 -12.54 -15.47 -12.01
C CYS A 116 -13.31 -16.57 -12.71
N GLN A 117 -12.97 -17.81 -12.38
CA GLN A 117 -13.77 -18.98 -12.75
C GLN A 117 -14.74 -19.35 -11.62
N ALA A 118 -16.02 -18.99 -11.80
CA ALA A 118 -17.09 -19.13 -10.80
C ALA A 118 -17.38 -20.58 -10.32
N THR A 119 -16.87 -21.60 -11.01
CA THR A 119 -17.19 -23.01 -10.73
C THR A 119 -16.21 -23.69 -9.77
N PHE A 120 -15.12 -23.04 -9.39
CA PHE A 120 -14.08 -23.63 -8.57
C PHE A 120 -14.04 -23.03 -7.17
N VAL A 121 -14.13 -23.90 -6.17
CA VAL A 121 -14.00 -23.54 -4.76
C VAL A 121 -12.51 -23.45 -4.41
N PRO A 122 -12.05 -22.36 -3.79
CA PRO A 122 -10.65 -22.23 -3.39
C PRO A 122 -10.29 -23.25 -2.30
N PRO A 123 -9.04 -23.74 -2.26
CA PRO A 123 -8.54 -24.52 -1.13
C PRO A 123 -8.53 -23.65 0.14
N ALA A 124 -8.66 -24.27 1.31
CA ALA A 124 -8.76 -23.55 2.59
C ALA A 124 -7.49 -22.75 2.93
N GLU A 125 -6.36 -23.17 2.37
CA GLU A 125 -5.04 -22.56 2.50
C GLU A 125 -4.71 -21.53 1.39
N ALA A 126 -5.68 -21.18 0.54
CA ALA A 126 -5.46 -20.13 -0.46
C ALA A 126 -5.16 -18.79 0.22
N GLY A 127 -4.14 -18.10 -0.28
CA GLY A 127 -3.83 -16.72 0.11
C GLY A 127 -3.85 -15.82 -1.12
N GLY A 128 -4.00 -14.52 -0.91
CA GLY A 128 -4.16 -13.58 -2.02
C GLY A 128 -2.85 -13.18 -2.70
N ALA A 129 -2.98 -12.68 -3.93
CA ALA A 129 -1.88 -12.10 -4.69
C ALA A 129 -2.38 -10.96 -5.57
N LEU A 130 -1.46 -10.03 -5.85
CA LEU A 130 -1.65 -9.01 -6.86
C LEU A 130 -1.34 -9.59 -8.25
N LEU A 131 -2.21 -9.32 -9.21
CA LEU A 131 -2.10 -9.78 -10.60
C LEU A 131 -1.92 -8.59 -11.53
N CYS A 132 -1.16 -8.78 -12.61
CA CYS A 132 -1.10 -7.90 -13.76
C CYS A 132 -1.86 -8.54 -14.93
N CYS A 133 -2.88 -7.86 -15.45
CA CYS A 133 -3.81 -8.42 -16.43
C CYS A 133 -3.85 -7.60 -17.72
N ASN A 134 -3.43 -8.22 -18.83
CA ASN A 134 -3.58 -7.69 -20.20
C ASN A 134 -4.06 -8.80 -21.14
N GLY A 135 -5.33 -9.19 -20.98
CA GLY A 135 -5.85 -10.46 -21.50
C GLY A 135 -5.63 -11.57 -20.46
N PRO A 136 -4.67 -12.50 -20.65
CA PRO A 136 -4.28 -13.42 -19.58
C PRO A 136 -3.60 -12.67 -18.43
N CYS A 137 -3.90 -13.04 -17.19
CA CYS A 137 -3.24 -12.48 -16.02
C CYS A 137 -1.96 -13.25 -15.67
N VAL A 138 -1.00 -12.54 -15.09
CA VAL A 138 0.20 -13.09 -14.46
C VAL A 138 0.34 -12.52 -13.05
N GLY A 139 1.08 -13.19 -12.17
CA GLY A 139 1.40 -12.64 -10.86
C GLY A 139 2.31 -11.41 -10.98
N PHE A 140 2.04 -10.38 -10.19
CA PHE A 140 2.92 -9.22 -10.09
C PHE A 140 4.28 -9.63 -9.50
N ASP A 141 5.38 -9.22 -10.13
CA ASP A 141 6.74 -9.48 -9.66
C ASP A 141 7.39 -8.17 -9.20
N PRO A 142 7.64 -7.96 -7.88
CA PRO A 142 8.32 -6.78 -7.39
C PRO A 142 9.72 -6.54 -7.97
N LYS A 143 10.35 -7.55 -8.58
CA LYS A 143 11.64 -7.40 -9.29
C LYS A 143 11.48 -6.79 -10.68
N HIS A 144 10.28 -6.83 -11.23
CA HIS A 144 9.87 -6.22 -12.48
C HIS A 144 8.54 -5.50 -12.24
N PRO A 145 8.54 -4.40 -11.46
CA PRO A 145 7.33 -3.84 -10.86
C PRO A 145 6.41 -3.10 -11.85
N MET A 146 6.72 -3.13 -13.15
CA MET A 146 5.87 -2.56 -14.19
C MET A 146 4.77 -3.56 -14.56
N CYS A 147 3.56 -3.06 -14.77
CA CYS A 147 2.47 -3.85 -15.32
C CYS A 147 2.03 -3.26 -16.66
N ASP A 148 2.25 -3.98 -17.76
CA ASP A 148 1.78 -3.59 -19.11
C ASP A 148 0.26 -3.91 -19.28
N GLY A 149 -0.52 -3.68 -18.23
CA GLY A 149 -1.95 -4.01 -18.09
C GLY A 149 -2.51 -3.36 -16.84
N GLU A 150 -3.64 -3.86 -16.34
CA GLU A 150 -4.26 -3.35 -15.11
C GLU A 150 -3.94 -4.26 -13.91
N LEU A 151 -3.78 -3.66 -12.72
CA LEU A 151 -3.54 -4.39 -11.49
C LEU A 151 -4.84 -4.77 -10.79
N TYR A 152 -4.99 -6.05 -10.49
CA TYR A 152 -6.14 -6.59 -9.76
C TYR A 152 -5.71 -7.46 -8.60
N TYR A 153 -6.43 -7.39 -7.48
CA TYR A 153 -6.24 -8.31 -6.38
C TYR A 153 -7.04 -9.59 -6.61
N CYS A 154 -6.38 -10.70 -6.33
CA CYS A 154 -6.95 -12.03 -6.41
C CYS A 154 -6.81 -12.71 -5.06
N TRP A 155 -7.92 -12.91 -4.34
CA TRP A 155 -7.86 -13.56 -3.03
C TRP A 155 -7.37 -15.02 -3.08
N ALA A 156 -7.64 -15.72 -4.17
CA ALA A 156 -7.27 -17.13 -4.32
C ALA A 156 -6.77 -17.42 -5.74
N PRO A 157 -5.52 -17.01 -6.04
CA PRO A 157 -4.91 -17.22 -7.34
C PRO A 157 -4.53 -18.69 -7.52
N TYR A 158 -4.66 -19.19 -8.75
CA TYR A 158 -4.10 -20.46 -9.13
C TYR A 158 -3.42 -20.37 -10.49
N GLN A 159 -2.22 -20.94 -10.56
CA GLN A 159 -1.37 -20.85 -11.73
C GLN A 159 -1.45 -22.10 -12.59
N HIS A 160 -1.69 -21.91 -13.87
CA HIS A 160 -1.64 -22.96 -14.88
C HIS A 160 -0.19 -23.29 -15.27
N GLN A 161 0.02 -24.47 -15.88
CA GLN A 161 1.34 -24.85 -16.42
C GLN A 161 1.86 -23.88 -17.49
N SER A 162 0.98 -23.11 -18.13
CA SER A 162 1.31 -22.07 -19.09
C SER A 162 1.89 -20.79 -18.46
N GLY A 163 1.80 -20.64 -17.13
CA GLY A 163 2.19 -19.43 -16.42
C GLY A 163 1.05 -18.41 -16.24
N VAL A 164 -0.10 -18.62 -16.88
CA VAL A 164 -1.31 -17.82 -16.68
C VAL A 164 -1.84 -18.06 -15.28
N VAL A 165 -2.21 -16.98 -14.59
CA VAL A 165 -2.89 -17.01 -13.31
C VAL A 165 -4.37 -16.70 -13.54
N GLU A 166 -5.23 -17.51 -12.93
CA GLU A 166 -6.66 -17.22 -12.83
C GLU A 166 -7.04 -17.16 -11.36
N CYS A 167 -8.21 -16.59 -11.11
CA CYS A 167 -8.75 -16.47 -9.77
C CYS A 167 -9.89 -17.45 -9.54
N TYR A 168 -9.90 -18.09 -8.37
CA TYR A 168 -11.06 -18.85 -7.95
C TYR A 168 -12.24 -17.91 -7.68
N GLY A 169 -13.43 -18.27 -8.15
CA GLY A 169 -14.64 -17.50 -7.87
C GLY A 169 -15.17 -17.82 -6.48
N GLY A 170 -15.13 -16.83 -5.59
CA GLY A 170 -15.70 -16.90 -4.25
C GLY A 170 -14.78 -16.27 -3.21
N GLU A 171 -15.30 -15.28 -2.48
CA GLU A 171 -14.63 -14.75 -1.29
C GLU A 171 -14.61 -15.80 -0.16
N PRO A 172 -13.58 -15.81 0.70
CA PRO A 172 -13.57 -16.66 1.87
C PRO A 172 -14.73 -16.22 2.79
N PHE A 173 -15.43 -17.19 3.37
CA PHE A 173 -16.46 -16.94 4.37
C PHE A 173 -15.88 -16.48 5.70
#